data_AF-A0A821U5L8-F1
#
_entry.id   AF-A0A821U5L8-F1
#
_cell.length_a   1.000
_cell.length_b   1.000
_cell.length_c   1.000
_cell.angle_alpha   90.00
_cell.angle_beta   90.00
_cell.angle_gamma   90.00
#
_symmetry.space_group_name_H-M   'P 1'
#
loop_
_entity.id
_entity.type
_entity.pdbx_description
1 polymer ?
#
loop_
_entity_poly.entity_id
_entity_poly.type
_entity_poly.pdbx_seq_one_letter_code
_entity_poly.pdbx_strand_id
1 'polypeptide(L)' 'RSKYWIKEATYDNPSEAEASIENQWSKHYTNYTEQGRKVYYRCKRMKRRGPQCNVSMYMLYHADSDKVTCYKTEGEHDH' A
#
# COMPACT_ATOMS: atom_id res chain seq x y z
N ARG A 1 -9.67 15.23 5.09
CA ARG A 1 -8.96 14.61 6.23
C ARG A 1 -7.65 14.03 5.71
N SER A 2 -6.51 14.47 6.24
CA SER A 2 -5.20 13.90 5.93
C SER A 2 -5.16 12.47 6.44
N LYS A 3 -4.72 11.51 5.61
CA LYS A 3 -4.50 10.13 6.03
C LYS A 3 -3.18 10.06 6.79
N TYR A 4 -3.20 9.53 8.01
CA TYR A 4 -1.99 9.19 8.75
C TYR A 4 -1.45 7.86 8.23
N TRP A 5 -0.20 7.86 7.80
CA TRP A 5 0.47 6.70 7.22
C TRP A 5 1.54 6.18 8.17
N ILE A 6 1.39 4.94 8.60
CA ILE A 6 2.28 4.26 9.54
C ILE A 6 3.16 3.31 8.73
N LYS A 7 4.47 3.39 8.94
CA LYS A 7 5.43 2.44 8.35
C LYS A 7 5.21 1.07 8.99
N GLU A 8 4.95 0.06 8.17
CA GLU A 8 4.70 -1.29 8.65
C GLU A 8 5.95 -2.17 8.50
N ALA A 9 6.54 -2.19 7.30
CA ALA A 9 7.68 -3.03 6.98
C ALA A 9 8.54 -2.42 5.87
N THR A 10 9.81 -2.82 5.83
CA THR A 10 10.70 -2.59 4.70
C THR A 10 11.20 -3.94 4.21
N TYR A 11 11.06 -4.18 2.91
CA TYR A 11 11.55 -5.36 2.21
C TYR A 11 12.78 -4.98 1.40
N ASP A 12 13.72 -5.90 1.27
CA ASP A 12 14.93 -5.66 0.48
C ASP A 12 14.73 -5.85 -1.02
N ASN A 13 13.63 -6.51 -1.41
CA ASN A 13 13.27 -6.68 -2.81
C ASN A 13 11.76 -6.46 -3.07
N PRO A 14 11.39 -6.07 -4.31
CA PRO A 14 10.01 -5.92 -4.74
C PRO A 14 9.15 -7.18 -4.63
N SER A 15 9.73 -8.34 -4.93
CA SER A 15 8.97 -9.59 -5.01
C SER A 15 8.39 -10.01 -3.66
N GLU A 16 9.18 -9.90 -2.59
CA GLU A 16 8.72 -10.15 -1.21
C GLU A 16 7.63 -9.17 -0.79
N ALA A 17 7.80 -7.89 -1.12
CA ALA A 17 6.79 -6.88 -0.84
C ALA A 17 5.47 -7.22 -1.53
N GLU A 18 5.51 -7.51 -2.83
CA GLU A 18 4.30 -7.84 -3.61
C GLU A 18 3.62 -9.13 -3.13
N ALA A 19 4.40 -10.17 -2.80
CA ALA A 19 3.88 -11.43 -2.25
C ALA A 19 3.14 -11.22 -0.92
N SER A 20 3.60 -10.28 -0.08
CA SER A 20 2.95 -10.02 1.21
C SER A 20 1.53 -9.43 1.10
N ILE A 21 1.17 -8.83 -0.04
CA ILE A 21 -0.10 -8.10 -0.20
C ILE A 21 -1.05 -8.70 -1.25
N GLU A 22 -0.57 -9.62 -2.09
CA GLU A 22 -1.25 -10.15 -3.28
C GLU A 22 -2.71 -10.56 -3.04
N ASN A 23 -2.97 -11.19 -1.89
CA ASN A 23 -4.27 -11.77 -1.58
C ASN A 23 -5.28 -10.78 -0.98
N GLN A 24 -4.82 -9.71 -0.33
CA GLN A 24 -5.67 -8.80 0.44
C GLN A 24 -5.87 -7.43 -0.22
N TRP A 25 -5.00 -7.07 -1.16
CA TRP A 25 -4.92 -5.72 -1.69
C TRP A 25 -5.08 -5.69 -3.21
N SER A 26 -5.64 -4.60 -3.71
CA SER A 26 -5.77 -4.33 -5.14
C SER A 26 -5.13 -2.99 -5.47
N LYS A 27 -4.36 -2.95 -6.57
CA LYS A 27 -3.73 -1.71 -7.06
C LYS A 27 -4.81 -0.67 -7.36
N HIS A 28 -4.61 0.54 -6.87
CA HIS A 28 -5.52 1.67 -7.06
C HIS A 28 -4.94 2.69 -8.04
N TYR A 29 -3.80 3.30 -7.70
CA TYR A 29 -3.07 4.21 -8.57
C TYR A 29 -1.59 4.27 -8.20
N THR A 30 -0.78 4.81 -9.11
CA THR A 30 0.66 5.01 -8.91
C THR A 30 0.97 6.49 -8.95
N ASN A 31 1.92 6.92 -8.11
CA ASN A 31 2.45 8.27 -8.09
C ASN A 31 3.98 8.20 -8.11
N TYR A 32 4.60 9.00 -8.98
CA TYR A 32 6.05 9.08 -9.09
C TYR A 32 6.53 10.33 -8.34
N THR A 33 7.48 10.13 -7.44
CA THR A 33 8.06 11.17 -6.59
C THR A 33 9.58 11.11 -6.67
N GLU A 34 10.27 12.14 -6.20
CA GLU A 34 11.74 12.15 -6.11
C GLU A 34 12.28 11.00 -5.23
N GLN A 35 11.51 10.59 -4.22
CA GLN A 35 11.84 9.45 -3.35
C GLN A 35 11.69 8.09 -4.06
N GLY A 36 11.08 8.08 -5.25
CA GLY A 36 10.78 6.89 -6.02
C GLY A 36 9.29 6.72 -6.31
N ARG A 37 8.88 5.48 -6.60
CA ARG A 37 7.54 5.14 -7.08
C ARG A 37 6.65 4.73 -5.91
N LYS A 38 5.58 5.49 -5.65
CA LYS A 38 4.54 5.16 -4.68
C LYS A 38 3.39 4.45 -5.37
N VAL A 39 3.16 3.17 -5.06
CA VAL A 39 2.02 2.40 -5.55
C VAL A 39 0.99 2.31 -4.44
N TYR A 40 -0.20 2.86 -4.66
CA TYR A 40 -1.29 2.86 -3.70
C TYR A 40 -2.21 1.68 -3.94
N TYR A 41 -2.63 1.04 -2.87
CA TYR A 41 -3.52 -0.11 -2.86
C TYR A 41 -4.72 0.13 -1.96
N ARG A 42 -5.81 -0.57 -2.29
CA ARG A 42 -7.05 -0.62 -1.50
C ARG A 42 -7.42 -2.06 -1.17
N CYS A 43 -8.11 -2.27 -0.06
CA CYS A 43 -8.57 -3.59 0.36
C CYS A 43 -9.43 -4.26 -0.73
N LYS A 44 -9.13 -5.53 -1.04
CA LYS A 44 -9.82 -6.34 -2.07
C LYS A 44 -11.14 -6.94 -1.54
N ARG A 45 -11.33 -7.00 -0.22
CA ARG A 45 -12.44 -7.73 0.42
C ARG A 45 -13.81 -7.08 0.17
N MET A 46 -13.86 -5.80 -0.18
CA MET A 46 -15.11 -5.11 -0.47
C MET A 46 -15.42 -5.08 -1.97
N LYS A 47 -16.64 -5.52 -2.34
CA LYS A 47 -17.13 -5.50 -3.72
C LYS A 47 -17.13 -4.06 -4.27
N ARG A 48 -16.89 -3.89 -5.58
CA ARG A 48 -16.83 -2.60 -6.32
C ARG A 48 -17.98 -1.61 -6.05
N ARG A 49 -19.10 -2.02 -5.48
CA ARG A 49 -20.31 -1.20 -5.26
C ARG A 49 -20.76 -1.08 -3.78
N GLY A 50 -19.98 -1.56 -2.83
CA GLY A 50 -20.27 -1.42 -1.39
C GLY A 50 -19.50 -0.26 -0.75
N PRO A 51 -19.72 0.01 0.56
CA PRO A 51 -18.79 0.81 1.37
C PRO A 51 -17.37 0.35 1.07
N GLN A 52 -16.42 1.28 0.96
CA GLN A 52 -15.01 0.94 0.77
C GLN A 52 -14.33 0.91 2.13
N CYS A 53 -13.43 -0.06 2.31
CA CYS A 53 -12.66 -0.20 3.54
C CYS A 53 -11.87 1.09 3.74
N ASN A 54 -11.96 1.68 4.94
CA ASN A 54 -11.22 2.92 5.23
C ASN A 54 -9.69 2.70 5.21
N VAL A 55 -9.26 1.45 5.40
CA VAL A 55 -7.84 1.08 5.33
C VAL A 55 -7.30 1.19 3.90
N SER A 56 -6.24 1.97 3.76
CA SER A 56 -5.44 2.08 2.55
C SER A 56 -4.00 1.71 2.85
N MET A 57 -3.27 1.23 1.84
CA MET A 57 -1.83 1.05 1.97
C MET A 57 -1.12 1.62 0.74
N TYR A 58 0.16 1.93 0.87
CA TYR A 58 1.02 2.16 -0.27
C TYR A 58 2.38 1.51 -0.08
N MET A 59 3.00 1.16 -1.21
CA MET A 59 4.38 0.72 -1.28
C MET A 59 5.22 1.82 -1.91
N LEU A 60 6.28 2.23 -1.23
CA LEU A 60 7.31 3.11 -1.78
C LEU A 60 8.46 2.23 -2.27
N TYR A 61 8.60 2.16 -3.60
CA TYR A 61 9.78 1.62 -4.26
C TYR A 61 10.80 2.75 -4.31
N HIS A 62 11.90 2.62 -3.57
CA HIS A 62 12.90 3.67 -3.43
C HIS A 62 13.63 3.91 -4.75
N ALA A 63 13.93 5.16 -5.08
CA ALA A 63 14.68 5.49 -6.31
C ALA A 63 16.14 5.00 -6.26
N ASP A 64 16.72 5.04 -5.06
CA ASP A 64 18.16 4.82 -4.85
C ASP A 64 18.50 3.38 -4.43
N SER A 65 17.49 2.50 -4.30
CA SER A 65 17.70 1.12 -3.87
C SER A 65 16.52 0.22 -4.28
N ASP A 66 16.76 -1.09 -4.36
CA ASP A 66 15.70 -2.09 -4.61
C ASP A 66 14.76 -2.31 -3.41
N LYS A 67 14.94 -1.54 -2.34
CA LYS A 67 14.11 -1.63 -1.14
C LYS A 67 12.71 -1.15 -1.44
N VAL A 68 11.75 -1.80 -0.79
CA VAL A 68 10.34 -1.41 -0.83
C VAL A 68 9.85 -1.20 0.59
N THR A 69 9.33 -0.01 0.88
CA THR A 69 8.74 0.28 2.19
C THR A 69 7.22 0.34 2.12
N CYS A 70 6.57 -0.42 2.99
CA CYS A 70 5.13 -0.51 3.10
C CYS A 70 4.61 0.44 4.18
N TYR A 71 3.57 1.17 3.82
CA TYR A 71 2.85 2.06 4.71
C TYR A 71 1.37 1.73 4.70
N LYS A 72 0.75 1.66 5.87
CA LYS A 72 -0.69 1.45 6.05
C LYS A 72 -1.30 2.62 6.80
N THR A 73 -2.58 2.89 6.56
CA THR A 73 -3.34 3.83 7.39
C THR A 73 -3.73 3.19 8.71
N GLU A 74 -3.85 3.97 9.78
CA GLU A 74 -4.24 3.53 11.15
C GLU A 74 -5.65 2.91 11.26
N GLY A 75 -6.44 2.87 10.18
CA GLY A 75 -7.75 2.26 10.20
C GLY A 75 -7.69 0.75 10.45
N GLU A 76 -8.54 0.26 11.34
CA GLU A 76 -8.89 -1.15 11.37
C GLU A 76 -9.75 -1.49 10.14
N HIS A 77 -9.65 -2.75 9.72
CA HIS A 77 -10.53 -3.27 8.69
C HIS A 77 -11.96 -3.27 9.22
N ASP A 78 -12.82 -2.43 8.64
CA ASP A 78 -14.24 -2.30 9.03
C ASP A 78 -15.08 -3.46 8.44
N HIS A 79 -14.70 -4.70 8.76
CA HIS A 79 -15.38 -5.92 8.29
C HIS A 79 -15.17 -7.13 9.20
#